data_AF-A0A2S3WQG6-F1
#
_entry.id   AF-A0A2S3WQG6-F1
#
_cell.length_a   1.000
_cell.length_b   1.000
_cell.length_c   1.000
_cell.angle_alpha   90.00
_cell.angle_beta   90.00
_cell.angle_gamma   90.00
#
_symmetry.space_group_name_H-M   'P 1'
#
loop_
_entity.id
_entity.type
_entity.pdbx_description
1 polymer ?
#
loop_
_entity_poly.entity_id
_entity_poly.type
_entity_poly.pdbx_seq_one_letter_code
_entity_poly.pdbx_strand_id
1 'polypeptide(L)'
;MELELLRAYQQASRESAVEELAERAPPYNPALLTLREIDAEAIDQYEGWLTRYNFGWERVLVWKNRPAHHKAIDVAIWYDGILAGMCWASPRDSHDKIFVMYIERNPDNTMLTRGYIAPLGLSAVRNYGVLMELDYVVIEDPNPDARAAYQREHFTQLPGIGLAYDLTQDYDGDNPEVAQDDH
;
A
#
# COMPACT_ATOMS: atom_id res chain seq x y z
N MET A 1 3.22 15.18 14.52
CA MET A 1 3.77 15.03 13.17
C MET A 1 3.14 16.07 12.27
N GLU A 2 3.95 16.79 11.52
CA GLU A 2 3.54 17.86 10.62
C GLU A 2 2.91 17.30 9.33
N LEU A 3 1.93 18.01 8.75
CA LEU A 3 1.20 17.55 7.57
C LEU A 3 2.11 17.40 6.34
N GLU A 4 3.12 18.25 6.20
CA GLU A 4 4.08 18.17 5.10
C GLU A 4 4.95 16.92 5.19
N LEU A 5 5.40 16.57 6.41
CA LEU A 5 6.15 15.34 6.65
C LEU A 5 5.31 14.09 6.34
N LEU A 6 4.03 14.09 6.74
CA LEU A 6 3.09 13.02 6.39
C LEU A 6 2.97 12.83 4.88
N ARG A 7 2.82 13.93 4.13
CA ARG A 7 2.75 13.89 2.66
C ARG A 7 4.04 13.39 2.04
N ALA A 8 5.19 13.79 2.58
CA ALA A 8 6.49 13.28 2.14
C ALA A 8 6.60 11.77 2.36
N TYR A 9 6.15 11.24 3.51
CA TYR A 9 6.15 9.81 3.79
C TYR A 9 5.21 9.03 2.87
N GLN A 10 4.00 9.54 2.65
CA GLN A 10 3.05 8.95 1.69
C GLN A 10 3.67 8.89 0.28
N GLN A 11 4.32 9.96 -0.16
CA GLN A 11 4.96 10.00 -1.46
C GLN A 11 6.13 9.01 -1.56
N ALA A 12 7.07 9.07 -0.62
CA ALA A 12 8.23 8.18 -0.58
C ALA A 12 7.81 6.70 -0.57
N SER A 13 6.79 6.35 0.22
CA SER A 13 6.30 4.96 0.29
C SER A 13 5.76 4.42 -1.04
N ARG A 14 5.14 5.27 -1.86
CA ARG A 14 4.65 4.90 -3.20
C ARG A 14 5.80 4.71 -4.18
N GLU A 15 6.82 5.56 -4.10
CA GLU A 15 8.02 5.47 -4.92
C GLU A 15 8.81 4.20 -4.61
N SER A 16 9.11 3.93 -3.32
CA SER A 16 9.80 2.71 -2.90
C SER A 16 9.05 1.43 -3.30
N ALA A 17 7.72 1.45 -3.31
CA ALA A 17 6.93 0.30 -3.75
C ALA A 17 7.07 -0.02 -5.25
N VAL A 18 7.28 1.01 -6.08
CA VAL A 18 7.58 0.82 -7.52
C VAL A 18 8.97 0.23 -7.69
N GLU A 19 9.95 0.73 -6.94
CA GLU A 19 11.34 0.27 -6.97
C GLU A 19 11.46 -1.19 -6.54
N GLU A 20 10.90 -1.54 -5.38
CA GLU A 20 10.85 -2.93 -4.88
C GLU A 20 10.25 -3.88 -5.91
N LEU A 21 9.18 -3.46 -6.59
CA LEU A 21 8.56 -4.33 -7.56
C LEU A 21 9.39 -4.46 -8.84
N ALA A 22 10.03 -3.39 -9.28
CA ALA A 22 10.94 -3.44 -10.43
C ALA A 22 12.08 -4.46 -10.19
N GLU A 23 12.59 -4.55 -8.95
CA GLU A 23 13.60 -5.54 -8.56
C GLU A 23 13.10 -6.99 -8.63
N ARG A 24 11.79 -7.23 -8.44
CA ARG A 24 11.17 -8.56 -8.61
C ARG A 24 11.03 -8.99 -10.08
N ALA A 25 11.50 -8.17 -11.03
CA ALA A 25 11.48 -8.44 -12.47
C ALA A 25 10.09 -8.87 -13.00
N PRO A 26 9.06 -8.00 -12.91
CA PRO A 26 7.71 -8.35 -13.31
C PRO A 26 7.63 -8.57 -14.83
N PRO A 27 6.59 -9.28 -15.32
CA PRO A 27 6.42 -9.59 -16.74
C PRO A 27 5.94 -8.40 -17.60
N TYR A 28 6.06 -7.18 -17.08
CA TYR A 28 5.69 -5.93 -17.74
C TYR A 28 6.76 -4.88 -17.49
N ASN A 29 6.77 -3.80 -18.29
CA ASN A 29 7.79 -2.76 -18.16
C ASN A 29 7.55 -1.90 -16.90
N PRO A 30 8.43 -1.97 -15.87
CA PRO A 30 8.23 -1.20 -14.64
C PRO A 30 8.26 0.33 -14.87
N ALA A 31 8.91 0.80 -15.93
CA ALA A 31 8.95 2.23 -16.25
C ALA A 31 7.58 2.81 -16.66
N LEU A 32 6.60 1.97 -16.98
CA LEU A 32 5.22 2.36 -17.27
C LEU A 32 4.32 2.30 -16.03
N LEU A 33 4.83 1.79 -14.91
CA LEU A 33 4.12 1.66 -13.65
C LEU A 33 4.30 2.95 -12.84
N THR A 34 3.20 3.54 -12.38
CA THR A 34 3.25 4.67 -11.45
C THR A 34 2.25 4.48 -10.31
N LEU A 35 2.69 4.73 -9.08
CA LEU A 35 1.81 4.82 -7.92
C LEU A 35 1.62 6.29 -7.56
N ARG A 36 0.37 6.73 -7.53
CA ARG A 36 -0.03 8.11 -7.23
C ARG A 36 -1.04 8.13 -6.09
N GLU A 37 -1.38 9.31 -5.61
CA GLU A 37 -2.60 9.49 -4.82
C GLU A 37 -3.85 9.14 -5.63
N ILE A 38 -4.94 8.79 -4.95
CA ILE A 38 -6.26 8.67 -5.58
C ILE A 38 -6.78 10.08 -5.81
N ASP A 39 -6.89 10.46 -7.09
CA ASP A 39 -7.39 11.75 -7.55
C ASP A 39 -8.65 11.58 -8.41
N ALA A 40 -9.14 12.69 -8.97
CA ALA A 40 -10.33 12.67 -9.83
C ALA A 40 -10.15 11.77 -11.06
N GLU A 41 -8.95 11.74 -11.65
CA GLU A 41 -8.64 10.90 -12.82
C GLU A 41 -8.76 9.40 -12.48
N ALA A 42 -8.29 9.00 -11.29
CA ALA A 42 -8.46 7.64 -10.80
C ALA A 42 -9.95 7.30 -10.63
N ILE A 43 -10.73 8.20 -10.04
CA ILE A 43 -12.17 7.99 -9.85
C ILE A 43 -12.90 7.89 -11.19
N ASP A 44 -12.60 8.77 -12.15
CA ASP A 44 -13.21 8.76 -13.48
C ASP A 44 -13.00 7.43 -14.21
N GLN A 45 -11.79 6.84 -14.13
CA GLN A 45 -11.56 5.50 -14.70
C GLN A 45 -12.22 4.37 -13.90
N TYR A 46 -12.25 4.48 -12.58
CA TYR A 46 -12.94 3.52 -11.71
C TYR A 46 -14.45 3.47 -11.97
N GLU A 47 -15.11 4.60 -12.29
CA GLU A 47 -16.54 4.62 -12.61
C GLU A 47 -16.90 3.72 -13.82
N GLY A 48 -15.93 3.44 -14.69
CA GLY A 48 -16.07 2.48 -15.79
C GLY A 48 -15.89 1.02 -15.39
N TRP A 49 -15.46 0.71 -14.16
CA TRP A 49 -15.19 -0.66 -13.72
C TRP A 49 -16.49 -1.41 -13.43
N LEU A 50 -16.65 -2.57 -14.05
CA LEU A 50 -17.74 -3.51 -13.77
C LEU A 50 -17.41 -4.37 -12.54
N THR A 51 -17.16 -3.73 -11.40
CA THR A 51 -16.86 -4.41 -10.15
C THR A 51 -18.11 -4.99 -9.48
N ARG A 52 -17.92 -6.07 -8.73
CA ARG A 52 -18.97 -6.70 -7.90
C ARG A 52 -19.09 -6.06 -6.53
N TYR A 53 -18.08 -5.31 -6.10
CA TYR A 53 -17.98 -4.73 -4.77
C TYR A 53 -18.08 -3.21 -4.88
N ASN A 54 -18.92 -2.61 -4.04
CA ASN A 54 -18.98 -1.15 -3.95
C ASN A 54 -18.13 -0.67 -2.77
N PHE A 55 -16.87 -0.35 -3.04
CA PHE A 55 -15.95 0.19 -2.03
C PHE A 55 -16.16 1.69 -1.75
N GLY A 56 -16.91 2.39 -2.60
CA GLY A 56 -17.16 3.82 -2.46
C GLY A 56 -15.90 4.68 -2.60
N TRP A 57 -15.02 4.36 -3.56
CA TRP A 57 -13.74 5.04 -3.79
C TRP A 57 -13.90 6.55 -3.99
N GLU A 58 -15.02 7.02 -4.54
CA GLU A 58 -15.33 8.44 -4.69
C GLU A 58 -15.32 9.20 -3.35
N ARG A 59 -15.61 8.50 -2.24
CA ARG A 59 -15.62 9.09 -0.90
C ARG A 59 -14.22 9.34 -0.38
N VAL A 60 -13.20 8.64 -0.90
CA VAL A 60 -11.80 8.82 -0.50
C VAL A 60 -11.32 10.24 -0.80
N LEU A 61 -11.75 10.84 -1.91
CA LEU A 61 -11.43 12.24 -2.25
C LEU A 61 -11.90 13.23 -1.17
N VAL A 62 -13.06 12.96 -0.57
CA VAL A 62 -13.59 13.78 0.52
C VAL A 62 -12.91 13.43 1.84
N TRP A 63 -12.65 12.15 2.11
CA TRP A 63 -12.08 11.70 3.35
C TRP A 63 -10.64 12.17 3.56
N LYS A 64 -9.78 12.04 2.56
CA LYS A 64 -8.35 12.36 2.71
C LYS A 64 -8.06 13.83 3.06
N ASN A 65 -9.01 14.72 2.76
CA ASN A 65 -8.96 16.14 3.12
C ASN A 65 -9.44 16.46 4.55
N ARG A 66 -9.97 15.48 5.29
CA ARG A 66 -10.40 15.67 6.67
C ARG A 66 -9.22 15.40 7.61
N PRO A 67 -9.03 16.22 8.67
CA PRO A 67 -7.93 16.03 9.62
C PRO A 67 -7.82 14.62 10.20
N ALA A 68 -8.96 13.94 10.43
CA ALA A 68 -9.01 12.57 10.95
C ALA A 68 -8.37 11.52 10.02
N HIS A 69 -8.14 11.86 8.75
CA HIS A 69 -7.59 10.96 7.74
C HIS A 69 -6.25 11.44 7.17
N HIS A 70 -5.65 12.51 7.70
CA HIS A 70 -4.34 12.98 7.23
C HIS A 70 -3.23 11.92 7.36
N LYS A 71 -3.36 11.00 8.32
CA LYS A 71 -2.44 9.86 8.51
C LYS A 71 -2.75 8.65 7.62
N ALA A 72 -3.88 8.65 6.91
CA ALA A 72 -4.18 7.57 5.99
C ALA A 72 -3.30 7.65 4.74
N ILE A 73 -3.16 6.56 4.01
CA ILE A 73 -2.50 6.52 2.72
C ILE A 73 -3.48 5.99 1.66
N ASP A 74 -3.62 6.77 0.59
CA ASP A 74 -4.22 6.36 -0.67
C ASP A 74 -3.15 6.02 -1.70
N VAL A 75 -3.43 4.98 -2.48
CA VAL A 75 -2.59 4.55 -3.59
C VAL A 75 -3.48 4.25 -4.78
N ALA A 76 -3.35 5.02 -5.86
CA ALA A 76 -3.81 4.69 -7.19
C ALA A 76 -2.65 4.06 -7.96
N ILE A 77 -2.87 2.84 -8.48
CA ILE A 77 -1.87 2.05 -9.19
C ILE A 77 -2.18 2.14 -10.68
N TRP A 78 -1.26 2.69 -11.44
CA TRP A 78 -1.41 2.96 -12.86
C TRP A 78 -0.38 2.19 -13.68
N TYR A 79 -0.78 1.68 -14.83
CA TYR A 79 0.12 1.12 -15.82
C TYR A 79 -0.21 1.68 -17.20
N ASP A 80 0.77 2.37 -17.80
CA ASP A 80 0.65 2.97 -19.14
C ASP A 80 -0.60 3.86 -19.29
N GLY A 81 -0.86 4.71 -18.29
CA GLY A 81 -2.01 5.62 -18.25
C GLY A 81 -3.36 4.96 -17.92
N ILE A 82 -3.39 3.65 -17.68
CA ILE A 82 -4.61 2.92 -17.30
C ILE A 82 -4.59 2.62 -15.81
N LEU A 83 -5.69 2.95 -15.12
CA LEU A 83 -5.85 2.60 -13.71
C LEU A 83 -5.98 1.08 -13.58
N ALA A 84 -5.01 0.49 -12.88
CA ALA A 84 -4.90 -0.95 -12.69
C ALA A 84 -5.39 -1.40 -11.32
N GLY A 85 -5.39 -0.52 -10.33
CA GLY A 85 -5.79 -0.86 -8.96
C GLY A 85 -5.82 0.35 -8.03
N MET A 86 -6.43 0.17 -6.86
CA MET A 86 -6.42 1.16 -5.78
C MET A 86 -6.26 0.48 -4.42
N CYS A 87 -5.65 1.19 -3.48
CA CYS A 87 -5.47 0.78 -2.09
C CYS A 87 -5.72 1.96 -1.15
N TRP A 88 -6.37 1.71 -0.02
CA TRP A 88 -6.56 2.67 1.06
C TRP A 88 -6.26 2.02 2.40
N ALA A 89 -5.39 2.65 3.17
CA ALA A 89 -5.05 2.20 4.51
C ALA A 89 -5.02 3.36 5.50
N SER A 90 -5.35 3.08 6.76
CA SER A 90 -5.35 4.11 7.81
C SER A 90 -4.93 3.52 9.14
N PRO A 91 -4.07 4.20 9.93
CA PRO A 91 -3.81 3.81 11.30
C PRO A 91 -5.03 4.06 12.21
N ARG A 92 -6.00 4.86 11.77
CA ARG A 92 -7.13 5.32 12.59
C ARG A 92 -6.58 5.95 13.88
N ASP A 93 -7.01 5.45 15.03
CA ASP A 93 -6.55 5.84 16.35
C ASP A 93 -5.53 4.85 16.96
N SER A 94 -5.04 3.88 16.18
CA SER A 94 -3.99 2.96 16.64
C SER A 94 -2.63 3.65 16.68
N HIS A 95 -1.85 3.27 17.68
CA HIS A 95 -0.47 3.72 17.87
C HIS A 95 0.57 2.83 17.19
N ASP A 96 0.22 1.58 16.91
CA ASP A 96 1.11 0.50 16.51
C ASP A 96 0.73 -0.16 15.18
N LYS A 97 -0.44 0.14 14.61
CA LYS A 97 -0.99 -0.55 13.43
C LYS A 97 -1.45 0.41 12.37
N ILE A 98 -1.29 -0.02 11.12
CA ILE A 98 -2.03 0.51 9.97
C ILE A 98 -2.94 -0.55 9.38
N PHE A 99 -4.21 -0.20 9.15
CA PHE A 99 -5.21 -1.11 8.62
C PHE A 99 -5.40 -0.87 7.13
N VAL A 100 -5.11 -1.88 6.31
CA VAL A 100 -5.50 -1.93 4.89
C VAL A 100 -7.00 -2.21 4.86
N MET A 101 -7.78 -1.16 4.59
CA MET A 101 -9.23 -1.23 4.61
C MET A 101 -9.77 -1.66 3.25
N TYR A 102 -9.21 -1.08 2.17
CA TYR A 102 -9.65 -1.35 0.81
C TYR A 102 -8.47 -1.63 -0.09
N ILE A 103 -8.61 -2.68 -0.90
CA ILE A 103 -7.70 -2.95 -2.00
C ILE A 103 -8.49 -3.59 -3.12
N GLU A 104 -8.39 -3.01 -4.31
CA GLU A 104 -9.17 -3.44 -5.46
C GLU A 104 -8.31 -3.36 -6.72
N ARG A 105 -8.44 -4.38 -7.57
CA ARG A 105 -7.84 -4.39 -8.91
C ARG A 105 -8.89 -4.01 -9.94
N ASN A 106 -8.44 -3.47 -11.07
CA ASN A 106 -9.24 -3.39 -12.27
C ASN A 106 -9.78 -4.79 -12.62
N PRO A 107 -11.10 -4.95 -12.88
CA PRO A 107 -11.70 -6.26 -13.15
C PRO A 107 -11.24 -6.87 -14.48
N ASP A 108 -10.69 -6.08 -15.41
CA ASP A 108 -10.17 -6.56 -16.68
C ASP A 108 -9.03 -7.59 -16.47
N ASN A 109 -9.28 -8.84 -16.87
CA ASN A 109 -8.33 -9.93 -16.69
C ASN A 109 -7.21 -9.94 -17.75
N THR A 110 -7.28 -9.07 -18.76
CA THR A 110 -6.27 -8.95 -19.82
C THR A 110 -5.11 -8.05 -19.43
N MET A 111 -5.25 -7.25 -18.37
CA MET A 111 -4.19 -6.37 -17.89
C MET A 111 -2.96 -7.15 -17.40
N LEU A 112 -1.77 -6.71 -17.83
CA LEU A 112 -0.49 -7.32 -17.45
C LEU A 112 -0.19 -7.22 -15.95
N THR A 113 -0.73 -6.19 -15.29
CA THR A 113 -0.62 -5.96 -13.84
C THR A 113 -1.53 -6.86 -13.02
N ARG A 114 -2.31 -7.74 -13.64
CA ARG A 114 -3.15 -8.72 -12.93
C ARG A 114 -2.27 -9.59 -12.03
N GLY A 115 -2.63 -9.63 -10.75
CA GLY A 115 -1.87 -10.36 -9.72
C GLY A 115 -0.83 -9.51 -8.99
N TYR A 116 -0.55 -8.29 -9.46
CA TYR A 116 0.44 -7.38 -8.87
C TYR A 116 -0.17 -6.22 -8.08
N ILE A 117 -1.49 -6.05 -8.12
CA ILE A 117 -2.17 -4.98 -7.39
C ILE A 117 -2.04 -5.14 -5.87
N ALA A 118 -2.23 -6.37 -5.36
CA ALA A 118 -2.01 -6.65 -3.94
C ALA A 118 -0.54 -6.42 -3.52
N PRO A 119 0.46 -7.00 -4.20
CA PRO A 119 1.87 -6.70 -3.93
C PRO A 119 2.19 -5.19 -3.89
N LEU A 120 1.72 -4.42 -4.87
CA LEU A 120 1.98 -2.98 -4.95
C LEU A 120 1.32 -2.19 -3.83
N GLY A 121 0.03 -2.40 -3.62
CA GLY A 121 -0.72 -1.70 -2.58
C GLY A 121 -0.18 -2.02 -1.18
N LEU A 122 0.20 -3.27 -0.93
CA LEU A 122 0.72 -3.70 0.36
C LEU A 122 2.16 -3.27 0.57
N SER A 123 3.01 -3.26 -0.46
CA SER A 123 4.36 -2.70 -0.38
C SER A 123 4.32 -1.21 -0.01
N ALA A 124 3.48 -0.41 -0.68
CA ALA A 124 3.32 1.01 -0.34
C ALA A 124 2.85 1.21 1.11
N VAL A 125 1.91 0.40 1.59
CA VAL A 125 1.44 0.49 2.98
C VAL A 125 2.51 0.04 3.98
N ARG A 126 3.31 -0.99 3.68
CA ARG A 126 4.43 -1.42 4.53
C ARG A 126 5.48 -0.33 4.64
N ASN A 127 5.92 0.23 3.51
CA ASN A 127 6.89 1.32 3.49
C ASN A 127 6.42 2.54 4.26
N TYR A 128 5.14 2.89 4.10
CA TYR A 128 4.54 3.95 4.90
C TYR A 128 4.50 3.60 6.39
N GLY A 129 4.16 2.36 6.74
CA GLY A 129 4.18 1.87 8.11
C GLY A 129 5.56 2.00 8.77
N VAL A 130 6.63 1.64 8.05
CA VAL A 130 8.02 1.81 8.51
C VAL A 130 8.35 3.27 8.78
N LEU A 131 8.06 4.16 7.83
CA LEU A 131 8.29 5.61 7.98
C LEU A 131 7.50 6.22 9.15
N MET A 132 6.34 5.64 9.44
CA MET A 132 5.45 6.03 10.53
C MET A 132 5.78 5.36 11.87
N GLU A 133 6.84 4.53 11.92
CA GLU A 133 7.25 3.75 13.09
C GLU A 133 6.11 2.88 13.66
N LEU A 134 5.35 2.23 12.76
CA LEU A 134 4.30 1.28 13.13
C LEU A 134 4.85 -0.14 13.17
N ASP A 135 4.29 -0.97 14.04
CA ASP A 135 4.71 -2.36 14.23
C ASP A 135 4.03 -3.32 13.25
N TYR A 136 2.79 -3.01 12.82
CA TYR A 136 2.01 -3.93 12.00
C TYR A 136 1.25 -3.28 10.85
N VAL A 137 1.22 -3.96 9.72
CA VAL A 137 0.19 -3.77 8.68
C VAL A 137 -0.87 -4.85 8.85
N VAL A 138 -2.14 -4.48 9.00
CA VAL A 138 -3.25 -5.41 9.23
C VAL A 138 -4.24 -5.33 8.09
N ILE A 139 -4.67 -6.47 7.56
CA ILE A 139 -5.78 -6.52 6.60
C ILE A 139 -7.10 -6.52 7.37
N GLU A 140 -7.91 -5.49 7.16
CA GLU A 140 -9.25 -5.42 7.74
C GLU A 140 -10.23 -6.29 6.95
N ASP A 141 -11.04 -7.07 7.67
CA ASP A 141 -12.12 -7.91 7.12
C ASP A 141 -11.76 -8.59 5.79
N PRO A 142 -10.66 -9.38 5.74
CA PRO A 142 -10.12 -9.90 4.50
C PRO A 142 -11.16 -10.79 3.81
N ASN A 143 -11.47 -10.44 2.55
CA ASN A 143 -12.25 -11.32 1.68
C ASN A 143 -11.57 -12.71 1.64
N PRO A 144 -12.28 -13.81 1.98
CA PRO A 144 -11.71 -15.15 1.96
C PRO A 144 -11.02 -15.50 0.64
N ASP A 145 -11.56 -15.05 -0.50
CA ASP A 145 -11.02 -15.32 -1.83
C ASP A 145 -9.70 -14.58 -2.10
N ALA A 146 -9.45 -13.47 -1.38
CA ALA A 146 -8.23 -12.67 -1.48
C ALA A 146 -7.13 -13.14 -0.50
N ARG A 147 -7.46 -14.00 0.47
CA ARG A 147 -6.53 -14.42 1.53
C ARG A 147 -5.22 -15.00 0.99
N ALA A 148 -5.30 -15.81 -0.05
CA ALA A 148 -4.12 -16.40 -0.68
C ALA A 148 -3.18 -15.35 -1.31
N ALA A 149 -3.70 -14.18 -1.70
CA ALA A 149 -2.88 -13.08 -2.17
C ALA A 149 -2.11 -12.41 -1.03
N TYR A 150 -2.75 -12.16 0.10
CA TYR A 150 -2.09 -11.59 1.28
C TYR A 150 -0.99 -12.52 1.83
N GLN A 151 -1.26 -13.82 1.88
CA GLN A 151 -0.26 -14.81 2.34
C GLN A 151 0.97 -14.89 1.43
N ARG A 152 0.81 -14.64 0.12
CA ARG A 152 1.96 -14.54 -0.81
C ARG A 152 2.83 -13.32 -0.53
N GLU A 153 2.25 -12.27 0.04
CA GLU A 153 2.97 -11.09 0.53
C GLU A 153 3.32 -11.21 2.04
N HIS A 154 3.47 -12.44 2.54
CA HIS A 154 3.92 -12.77 3.90
C HIS A 154 2.99 -12.33 5.04
N PHE A 155 1.73 -11.97 4.76
CA PHE A 155 0.74 -11.76 5.82
C PHE A 155 0.35 -13.09 6.48
N THR A 156 0.38 -13.13 7.80
CA THR A 156 0.03 -14.32 8.59
C THR A 156 -1.01 -14.00 9.66
N GLN A 157 -1.70 -15.01 10.18
CA GLN A 157 -2.66 -14.82 11.26
C GLN A 157 -1.90 -14.70 12.59
N LEU A 158 -1.84 -13.49 13.14
CA LEU A 158 -1.21 -13.20 14.42
C LEU A 158 -2.27 -13.16 15.55
N PRO A 159 -2.07 -13.89 16.67
CA PRO A 159 -3.01 -13.89 17.80
C PRO A 159 -3.25 -12.47 18.34
N GLY A 160 -4.51 -12.06 18.45
CA GLY A 160 -4.89 -10.74 18.97
C GLY A 160 -4.66 -9.55 18.02
N ILE A 161 -4.05 -9.77 16.85
CA ILE A 161 -3.78 -8.71 15.86
C ILE A 161 -4.65 -8.89 14.61
N GLY A 162 -4.78 -10.12 14.09
CA GLY A 162 -5.51 -10.39 12.84
C GLY A 162 -4.60 -10.97 11.75
N LEU A 163 -5.02 -10.85 10.49
CA LEU A 163 -4.17 -11.16 9.34
C LEU A 163 -3.23 -9.97 9.14
N ALA A 164 -1.95 -10.14 9.45
CA ALA A 164 -1.01 -9.03 9.57
C ALA A 164 0.38 -9.36 9.03
N TYR A 165 1.10 -8.31 8.69
CA TYR A 165 2.53 -8.29 8.42
C TYR A 165 3.22 -7.58 9.59
N ASP A 166 4.27 -8.18 10.13
CA ASP A 166 5.06 -7.67 11.25
C ASP A 166 6.24 -6.85 10.70
N LEU A 167 6.15 -5.52 10.84
CA LEU A 167 7.17 -4.59 10.34
C LEU A 167 8.43 -4.58 11.22
N THR A 168 8.33 -5.07 12.45
CA THR A 168 9.48 -5.08 13.38
C THR A 168 10.55 -6.08 12.95
N GLN A 169 10.19 -7.10 12.17
CA GLN A 169 11.13 -8.09 11.63
C GLN A 169 11.95 -7.55 10.46
N ASP A 170 11.47 -6.51 9.78
CA ASP A 170 12.23 -5.83 8.73
C ASP A 170 13.25 -4.82 9.33
N TYR A 171 13.14 -4.54 10.63
CA TYR A 171 14.05 -3.71 11.42
C TYR A 171 15.07 -4.58 12.18
N ASP A 172 15.63 -5.61 11.55
CA ASP A 172 16.88 -6.21 12.05
C ASP A 172 18.00 -5.21 11.72
N GLY A 173 18.33 -4.37 12.69
CA GLY A 173 19.31 -3.28 12.56
C GLY A 173 20.70 -3.77 12.13
N ASP A 174 20.93 -3.90 10.83
CA ASP A 174 22.26 -3.87 10.22
C ASP A 174 22.75 -2.42 10.20
N ASN A 175 23.22 -1.97 11.36
CA ASN A 175 24.16 -0.88 11.44
C ASN A 175 25.57 -1.51 11.49
N PRO A 176 26.31 -1.66 10.36
CA PRO A 176 27.74 -1.84 10.44
C PRO A 176 28.32 -0.50 10.87
N GLU A 177 28.29 -0.23 12.17
CA GLU A 177 29.02 0.90 12.72
C GLU A 177 30.50 0.63 12.47
N VAL A 178 31.01 1.34 11.47
CA VAL A 178 32.41 1.44 11.12
C VAL A 178 33.12 2.10 12.29
N ALA A 179 33.59 1.30 13.25
CA ALA A 179 34.67 1.70 14.13
C ALA A 179 35.93 0.98 13.64
N GLN A 180 36.56 1.58 12.62
CA GLN A 180 38.01 1.70 12.68
C GLN A 180 38.34 2.43 13.98
N ASP A 181 39.10 1.77 14.85
CA ASP A 181 40.14 2.48 15.57
C ASP A 181 41.37 1.58 15.64
N ASP A 182 42.44 2.15 15.11
CA ASP A 182 43.78 1.61 15.05
C ASP A 182 44.39 1.50 16.46
N HIS A 183 45.12 0.40 16.73
CA HIS A 183 46.51 0.33 17.25
C HIS A 183 46.82 -1.05 17.83
#